data_AF-A0A6F9DVF9-F1
#
_entry.id   AF-A0A6F9DVF9-F1
#
_cell.length_a   1.000
_cell.length_b   1.000
_cell.length_c   1.000
_cell.angle_alpha   90.00
_cell.angle_beta   90.00
_cell.angle_gamma   90.00
#
_symmetry.space_group_name_H-M   'P 1'
#
loop_
_entity.id
_entity.type
_entity.pdbx_description
1 polymer ?
#
loop_
_entity_poly.entity_id
_entity_poly.type
_entity_poly.pdbx_seq_one_letter_code
_entity_poly.pdbx_strand_id
1 'polypeptide(L)'
;MFHNVFLTFMKFFVVFGLFILGFALSFHCLLQNQYAFRVWWNAVIKTSLMMIGEFGFEDIFLAEVAAIETGADSHTITVSTVNYRAVSYILFIFFLIIMSIIIMNLLVGLAVDDIKGVQENAELESLKMQVKLTLDVYYSLPRFFQRQVRQKRLVFQPNKYCNRWALRWWHSAENLNHSTIQKVLNSKKKKREKQVESLEVRLRSMESMMAAIISHFNTGAVASK
;
A
#
# COMPACT_ATOMS: atom_id res chain seq x y z
N MET A 1 -13.45 -10.80 -7.59
CA MET A 1 -12.48 -9.69 -7.66
C MET A 1 -11.05 -10.19 -7.64
N PHE A 2 -10.54 -10.79 -6.55
CA PHE A 2 -9.16 -11.31 -6.49
C PHE A 2 -8.81 -12.26 -7.65
N HIS A 3 -9.70 -13.19 -8.01
CA HIS A 3 -9.44 -14.12 -9.12
C HIS A 3 -9.20 -13.42 -10.47
N ASN A 4 -9.92 -12.34 -10.77
CA ASN A 4 -9.76 -11.61 -12.02
C ASN A 4 -8.43 -10.84 -12.03
N VAL A 5 -8.11 -10.14 -10.93
CA VAL A 5 -6.83 -9.44 -10.76
C VAL A 5 -5.66 -10.43 -10.80
N PHE A 6 -5.80 -11.58 -10.15
CA PHE A 6 -4.81 -12.65 -10.17
C PHE A 6 -4.59 -13.22 -11.57
N LEU A 7 -5.65 -13.42 -12.37
CA LEU A 7 -5.52 -13.87 -13.75
C LEU A 7 -4.81 -12.85 -14.64
N THR A 8 -5.12 -11.56 -14.47
CA THR A 8 -4.40 -10.48 -15.17
C THR A 8 -2.93 -10.49 -14.77
N PHE A 9 -2.64 -10.54 -13.47
CA PHE A 9 -1.28 -10.66 -12.94
C PHE A 9 -0.55 -11.89 -13.50
N MET A 10 -1.17 -13.07 -13.53
CA MET A 10 -0.57 -14.29 -14.08
C MET A 10 -0.22 -14.17 -15.57
N LYS A 11 -1.04 -13.46 -16.37
CA LYS A 11 -0.71 -13.20 -17.79
C LYS A 11 0.55 -12.36 -17.93
N PHE A 12 0.71 -11.32 -17.11
CA PHE A 12 1.93 -10.51 -17.08
C PHE A 12 3.13 -11.27 -16.47
N PHE A 13 2.87 -12.14 -15.49
CA PHE A 13 3.89 -12.93 -14.80
C PHE A 13 4.67 -13.88 -15.72
N VAL A 14 4.07 -14.34 -16.82
CA VAL A 14 4.77 -15.16 -17.82
C VAL A 14 6.00 -14.45 -18.38
N VAL A 15 5.88 -13.14 -18.65
CA VAL A 15 7.01 -12.34 -19.14
C VAL A 15 8.11 -12.23 -18.07
N PHE A 16 7.74 -12.06 -16.80
CA PHE A 16 8.70 -12.07 -15.69
C PHE A 16 9.37 -13.42 -15.52
N GLY A 17 8.65 -14.53 -15.70
CA GLY A 17 9.21 -15.87 -15.67
C GLY A 17 10.35 -16.07 -16.68
N LEU A 18 10.21 -15.52 -17.89
CA LEU A 18 11.26 -15.58 -18.92
C LEU A 18 12.53 -14.81 -18.49
N PHE A 19 12.35 -13.65 -17.88
CA PHE A 19 13.45 -12.86 -17.35
C PHE A 19 14.16 -13.55 -16.17
N ILE A 20 13.40 -14.10 -15.22
CA ILE A 20 13.94 -14.87 -14.09
C ILE A 20 14.77 -16.05 -14.62
N LEU A 21 14.24 -16.81 -15.57
CA LEU A 21 14.97 -17.93 -16.17
C LEU A 21 16.24 -17.47 -16.90
N GLY A 22 16.17 -16.39 -17.69
CA GLY A 22 17.33 -15.86 -18.41
C GLY A 22 18.48 -15.42 -17.49
N PHE A 23 18.16 -14.67 -16.45
CA PHE A 23 19.15 -14.24 -15.45
C PHE A 23 19.62 -15.41 -14.57
N ALA A 24 18.73 -16.32 -14.17
CA ALA A 24 19.09 -17.48 -13.37
C ALA A 24 20.07 -18.41 -14.10
N LEU A 25 19.85 -18.68 -15.38
CA LEU A 25 20.78 -19.46 -16.20
C LEU A 25 22.11 -18.72 -16.41
N SER A 26 22.07 -17.41 -16.60
CA SER A 26 23.29 -16.60 -16.70
C SER A 26 24.12 -16.67 -15.41
N PHE A 27 23.47 -16.52 -14.25
CA PHE A 27 24.14 -16.67 -12.95
C PHE A 27 24.60 -18.11 -12.69
N HIS A 28 23.85 -19.13 -13.12
CA HIS A 28 24.29 -20.52 -13.03
C HIS A 28 25.61 -20.73 -13.78
N CYS A 29 25.75 -20.19 -15.00
CA CYS A 29 26.99 -20.30 -15.77
C CYS A 29 28.15 -19.49 -15.15
N LEU A 30 27.90 -18.27 -14.68
CA LEU A 30 28.95 -17.38 -14.18
C LEU A 30 29.38 -17.67 -12.73
N LEU A 31 28.46 -18.13 -11.88
CA LEU A 31 28.63 -18.31 -10.44
C LEU A 31 28.54 -19.78 -10.01
N GLN A 32 28.80 -20.73 -10.92
CA GLN A 32 28.73 -22.18 -10.65
C GLN A 32 29.54 -22.66 -9.43
N ASN A 33 30.58 -21.91 -9.04
CA ASN A 33 31.43 -22.20 -7.88
C ASN A 33 30.66 -22.02 -6.55
N GLN A 34 29.63 -21.18 -6.54
CA GLN A 34 28.83 -20.89 -5.36
C GLN A 34 27.73 -21.93 -5.17
N TYR A 35 27.53 -22.38 -3.92
CA TYR A 35 26.54 -23.41 -3.58
C TYR A 35 25.12 -23.06 -4.05
N ALA A 36 24.74 -21.78 -3.93
CA ALA A 36 23.42 -21.28 -4.33
C ALA A 36 23.16 -21.38 -5.85
N PHE A 37 24.21 -21.34 -6.67
CA PHE A 37 24.10 -21.34 -8.14
C PHE A 37 24.62 -22.61 -8.79
N ARG A 38 25.09 -23.59 -8.00
CA ARG A 38 25.63 -24.86 -8.53
C ARG A 38 24.58 -25.70 -9.27
N VAL A 39 23.32 -25.64 -8.85
CA VAL A 39 22.21 -26.36 -9.48
C VAL A 39 21.28 -25.34 -10.14
N TRP A 40 20.90 -25.59 -11.39
CA TRP A 40 20.05 -24.68 -12.17
C TRP A 40 18.73 -24.30 -11.46
N TRP A 41 18.07 -25.25 -10.80
CA TRP A 41 16.85 -24.98 -10.04
C TRP A 41 17.09 -24.11 -8.79
N ASN A 42 18.22 -24.33 -8.10
CA ASN A 42 18.62 -23.48 -6.97
C ASN A 42 18.95 -22.06 -7.44
N ALA A 43 19.57 -21.91 -8.62
CA ALA A 43 19.81 -20.61 -9.24
C ALA A 43 18.50 -19.87 -9.53
N VAL A 44 17.46 -20.57 -10.00
CA VAL A 44 16.12 -19.98 -10.23
C VAL A 44 15.51 -19.49 -8.91
N ILE A 45 15.59 -20.30 -7.84
CA ILE A 45 15.09 -19.89 -6.51
C ILE A 45 15.88 -18.69 -5.99
N LYS A 46 17.22 -18.75 -6.02
CA LYS A 46 18.07 -17.64 -5.53
C LYS A 46 17.82 -16.37 -6.32
N THR A 47 17.69 -16.45 -7.64
CA THR A 47 17.37 -15.29 -8.50
C THR A 47 15.98 -14.72 -8.20
N SER A 48 15.00 -15.58 -7.89
CA SER A 48 13.66 -15.15 -7.45
C SER A 48 13.70 -14.43 -6.09
N LEU A 49 14.50 -14.93 -5.13
CA LEU A 49 14.70 -14.25 -3.83
C LEU A 49 15.41 -12.90 -4.00
N MET A 50 16.41 -12.85 -4.88
CA MET A 50 17.08 -11.61 -5.27
C MET A 50 16.11 -10.61 -5.89
N MET A 51 15.14 -11.06 -6.70
CA MET A 51 14.10 -10.19 -7.26
C MET A 51 13.23 -9.56 -6.17
N ILE A 52 12.93 -10.29 -5.08
CA ILE A 52 12.14 -9.77 -3.95
C ILE A 52 12.94 -8.72 -3.14
N GLY A 53 14.27 -8.72 -3.24
CA GLY A 53 15.18 -7.77 -2.59
C GLY A 53 16.25 -8.43 -1.72
N GLU A 54 16.31 -9.76 -1.65
CA GLU A 54 17.34 -10.47 -0.89
C GLU A 54 18.57 -10.73 -1.78
N PHE A 55 19.49 -9.76 -1.82
CA PHE A 55 20.64 -9.82 -2.73
C PHE A 55 21.80 -10.70 -2.23
N GLY A 56 22.05 -10.78 -0.92
CA GLY A 56 23.14 -11.58 -0.36
C GLY A 56 24.50 -11.27 -1.01
N PHE A 57 24.79 -9.99 -1.25
CA PHE A 57 25.98 -9.56 -2.00
C PHE A 57 27.29 -10.03 -1.34
N GLU A 58 27.36 -9.93 -0.02
CA GLU A 58 28.53 -10.34 0.77
C GLU A 58 28.78 -11.84 0.62
N ASP A 59 27.72 -12.65 0.74
CA ASP A 59 27.78 -14.10 0.64
C ASP A 59 28.21 -14.62 -0.74
N ILE A 60 28.03 -13.83 -1.80
CA ILE A 60 28.26 -14.27 -3.19
C ILE A 60 29.56 -13.69 -3.75
N PHE A 61 29.82 -12.41 -3.48
CA PHE A 61 30.94 -11.67 -4.06
C PHE A 61 32.09 -11.44 -3.08
N LEU A 62 31.84 -11.45 -1.77
CA LEU A 62 32.85 -11.25 -0.72
C LEU A 62 33.16 -12.51 0.10
N ALA A 63 32.60 -13.67 -0.27
CA ALA A 63 32.85 -14.95 0.40
C ALA A 63 34.35 -15.28 0.51
N GLU A 64 35.15 -14.90 -0.48
CA GLU A 64 36.61 -15.05 -0.47
C GLU A 64 37.27 -14.22 0.64
N VAL A 65 36.85 -12.96 0.84
CA VAL A 65 37.40 -12.07 1.86
C VAL A 65 37.06 -12.60 3.25
N ALA A 66 35.82 -13.06 3.44
CA ALA A 66 35.38 -13.67 4.70
C ALA A 66 36.13 -14.98 5.02
N ALA A 67 36.44 -15.80 4.00
CA ALA A 67 37.22 -17.03 4.18
C ALA A 67 38.69 -16.74 4.54
N ILE A 68 39.28 -15.65 4.02
CA ILE A 68 40.63 -15.21 4.37
C ILE A 68 40.69 -14.72 5.82
N GLU A 69 39.71 -13.95 6.28
CA GLU A 69 39.66 -13.42 7.65
C GLU A 69 39.47 -14.52 8.71
N THR A 70 38.77 -15.59 8.37
CA THR A 70 38.52 -16.73 9.27
C THR A 70 39.65 -17.76 9.30
N GLY A 71 40.72 -17.54 8.53
CA GLY A 71 41.88 -18.45 8.46
C GLY A 71 41.57 -19.79 7.79
N ALA A 72 40.59 -19.81 6.87
CA ALA A 72 40.20 -21.02 6.17
C ALA A 72 41.30 -21.51 5.22
N ASP A 73 41.36 -22.83 5.00
CA ASP A 73 42.34 -23.46 4.13
C ASP A 73 42.35 -22.84 2.72
N SER A 74 43.53 -22.79 2.09
CA SER A 74 43.73 -22.27 0.74
C SER A 74 42.87 -22.95 -0.33
N HIS A 75 42.47 -24.21 -0.10
CA HIS A 75 41.52 -24.93 -0.95
C HIS A 75 40.09 -24.36 -0.82
N THR A 76 39.67 -23.94 0.37
CA THR A 76 38.33 -23.36 0.61
C THR A 76 38.24 -21.96 0.02
N ILE A 77 39.33 -21.19 0.06
CA ILE A 77 39.41 -19.84 -0.52
C ILE A 77 39.27 -19.91 -2.05
N THR A 78 39.99 -20.82 -2.72
CA THR A 78 39.93 -20.97 -4.19
C THR A 78 38.54 -21.36 -4.70
N VAL A 79 37.82 -22.23 -3.98
CA VAL A 79 36.43 -22.63 -4.28
C VAL A 79 35.42 -21.53 -3.94
N SER A 80 35.78 -20.55 -3.12
CA SER A 80 34.91 -19.41 -2.79
C SER A 80 35.10 -18.21 -3.74
N THR A 81 36.15 -18.24 -4.57
CA THR A 81 36.45 -17.15 -5.50
C THR A 81 35.50 -17.13 -6.69
N VAL A 82 35.10 -15.93 -7.11
CA VAL A 82 34.26 -15.74 -8.30
C VAL A 82 35.14 -15.77 -9.55
N ASN A 83 35.00 -16.82 -10.38
CA ASN A 83 35.81 -17.04 -11.59
C ASN A 83 35.81 -15.84 -12.56
N TYR A 84 34.64 -15.26 -12.85
CA TYR A 84 34.48 -14.17 -13.82
C TYR A 84 34.07 -12.86 -13.13
N ARG A 85 34.88 -12.40 -12.18
CA ARG A 85 34.55 -11.27 -11.29
C ARG A 85 33.99 -10.06 -12.04
N ALA A 86 34.70 -9.51 -13.03
CA ALA A 86 34.26 -8.31 -13.76
C ALA A 86 32.91 -8.48 -14.48
N VAL A 87 32.73 -9.60 -15.20
CA VAL A 87 31.49 -9.87 -15.95
C VAL A 87 30.32 -10.09 -15.00
N SER A 88 30.54 -10.83 -13.91
CA SER A 88 29.52 -11.07 -12.88
C SER A 88 29.05 -9.77 -12.23
N TYR A 89 29.95 -8.83 -11.94
CA TYR A 89 29.58 -7.51 -11.41
C TYR A 89 28.74 -6.69 -12.39
N ILE A 90 29.14 -6.63 -13.67
CA ILE A 90 28.40 -5.90 -14.70
C ILE A 90 27.00 -6.50 -14.87
N LEU A 91 26.93 -7.83 -14.98
CA LEU A 91 25.66 -8.55 -15.12
C LEU A 91 24.76 -8.35 -13.89
N PHE A 92 25.34 -8.32 -12.69
CA PHE A 92 24.61 -8.04 -11.45
C PHE A 92 24.04 -6.62 -11.40
N ILE A 93 24.78 -5.60 -11.86
CA ILE A 93 24.26 -4.23 -11.97
C ILE A 93 23.09 -4.15 -12.95
N PHE A 94 23.21 -4.76 -14.12
CA PHE A 94 22.10 -4.84 -15.09
C PHE A 94 20.87 -5.55 -14.49
N PHE A 95 21.10 -6.65 -13.77
CA PHE A 95 20.04 -7.36 -13.06
C PHE A 95 19.35 -6.47 -12.03
N LEU A 96 20.08 -5.68 -11.23
CA LEU A 96 19.49 -4.76 -10.26
C LEU A 96 18.59 -3.71 -10.92
N ILE A 97 19.05 -3.10 -12.01
CA ILE A 97 18.26 -2.09 -12.73
C ILE A 97 16.99 -2.71 -13.31
N ILE A 98 17.09 -3.86 -13.98
CA ILE A 98 15.95 -4.45 -14.69
C ILE A 98 15.00 -5.13 -13.71
N MET A 99 15.47 -6.06 -12.89
CA MET A 99 14.61 -6.86 -12.01
C MET A 99 14.15 -6.08 -10.79
N SER A 100 15.06 -5.36 -10.13
CA SER A 100 14.74 -4.74 -8.84
C SER A 100 14.05 -3.39 -8.97
N ILE A 101 14.40 -2.61 -10.02
CA ILE A 101 13.84 -1.26 -10.19
C ILE A 101 12.71 -1.29 -11.22
N ILE A 102 12.97 -1.73 -12.44
CA ILE A 102 11.97 -1.65 -13.53
C ILE A 102 10.80 -2.60 -13.27
N ILE A 103 11.07 -3.88 -12.96
CA ILE A 103 9.99 -4.87 -12.81
C ILE A 103 9.18 -4.66 -11.54
N MET A 104 9.81 -4.35 -10.39
CA MET A 104 9.05 -4.06 -9.17
C MET A 104 8.13 -2.85 -9.35
N ASN A 105 8.62 -1.77 -9.99
CA ASN A 105 7.80 -0.59 -10.26
C ASN A 105 6.67 -0.90 -11.26
N LEU A 106 6.92 -1.76 -12.26
CA LEU A 106 5.88 -2.19 -13.20
C LEU A 106 4.82 -3.05 -12.53
N LEU A 107 5.20 -3.97 -11.63
CA LEU A 107 4.29 -4.84 -10.90
C LEU A 107 3.36 -4.03 -9.99
N VAL A 108 3.92 -3.06 -9.27
CA VAL A 108 3.13 -2.14 -8.43
C VAL A 108 2.25 -1.26 -9.30
N GLY A 109 2.75 -0.74 -10.43
CA GLY A 109 1.97 0.07 -11.38
C GLY A 109 0.75 -0.68 -11.92
N LEU A 110 0.95 -1.90 -12.42
CA LEU A 110 -0.12 -2.76 -12.92
C LEU A 110 -1.15 -3.10 -11.83
N ALA A 111 -0.69 -3.44 -10.63
CA ALA A 111 -1.59 -3.75 -9.51
C ALA A 111 -2.44 -2.53 -9.11
N VAL A 112 -1.85 -1.34 -9.10
CA VAL A 112 -2.55 -0.10 -8.76
C VAL A 112 -3.57 0.27 -9.84
N ASP A 113 -3.22 0.12 -11.11
CA ASP A 113 -4.12 0.42 -12.23
C ASP A 113 -5.29 -0.59 -12.30
N ASP A 114 -5.03 -1.88 -12.06
CA ASP A 114 -6.07 -2.91 -11.98
C ASP A 114 -7.02 -2.65 -10.79
N ILE A 115 -6.49 -2.25 -9.62
CA ILE A 115 -7.32 -1.94 -8.45
C ILE A 115 -8.21 -0.72 -8.71
N LYS A 116 -7.68 0.33 -9.35
CA LYS A 116 -8.47 1.53 -9.69
C LYS A 116 -9.63 1.18 -10.64
N GLY A 117 -9.37 0.41 -11.70
CA GLY A 117 -10.41 0.00 -12.64
C GLY A 117 -11.51 -0.86 -12.01
N VAL A 118 -11.15 -1.70 -11.02
CA VAL A 118 -12.13 -2.46 -10.23
C VAL A 118 -12.92 -1.55 -9.29
N GLN A 119 -12.27 -0.57 -8.66
CA GLN A 119 -12.92 0.34 -7.70
C GLN A 119 -13.99 1.22 -8.37
N GLU A 120 -13.74 1.70 -9.59
CA GLU A 120 -14.73 2.48 -10.37
C GLU A 120 -16.01 1.69 -10.66
N ASN A 121 -15.89 0.37 -10.81
CA ASN A 121 -17.02 -0.52 -11.13
C ASN A 121 -17.58 -1.26 -9.92
N ALA A 122 -16.98 -1.11 -8.73
CA ALA A 122 -17.32 -1.89 -7.55
C ALA A 122 -18.76 -1.67 -7.07
N GLU A 123 -19.26 -0.44 -7.13
CA GLU A 123 -20.64 -0.14 -6.74
C GLU A 123 -21.66 -0.86 -7.64
N LEU A 124 -21.48 -0.78 -8.96
CA LEU A 124 -22.31 -1.50 -9.93
C LEU A 124 -22.18 -3.01 -9.80
N GLU A 125 -20.97 -3.53 -9.60
CA GLU A 125 -20.74 -4.97 -9.45
C GLU A 125 -21.38 -5.50 -8.15
N SER A 126 -21.35 -4.70 -7.07
CA SER A 126 -22.04 -5.03 -5.82
C SER A 126 -23.56 -5.09 -5.98
N LEU A 127 -24.14 -4.12 -6.70
CA LEU A 127 -25.58 -4.08 -6.97
C LEU A 127 -26.00 -5.26 -7.86
N LYS A 128 -25.22 -5.55 -8.90
CA LYS A 128 -25.42 -6.72 -9.78
C LYS A 128 -25.40 -8.02 -8.97
N MET A 129 -24.46 -8.16 -8.03
CA MET A 129 -24.37 -9.34 -7.18
C MET A 129 -25.59 -9.49 -6.27
N GLN A 130 -26.07 -8.39 -5.67
CA GLN A 130 -27.30 -8.40 -4.86
C GLN A 130 -28.54 -8.79 -5.68
N VAL A 131 -28.69 -8.21 -6.88
CA VAL A 131 -29.81 -8.53 -7.77
C VAL A 131 -29.74 -9.99 -8.21
N LYS A 132 -28.56 -10.49 -8.60
CA LYS A 132 -28.38 -11.88 -9.01
C LYS A 132 -28.72 -12.84 -7.87
N LEU A 133 -28.20 -12.62 -6.67
CA LEU A 133 -28.52 -13.44 -5.50
C LEU A 133 -30.02 -13.42 -5.19
N THR A 134 -30.65 -12.25 -5.26
CA THR A 134 -32.10 -12.11 -5.02
C THR A 134 -32.91 -12.89 -6.06
N LEU A 135 -32.51 -12.85 -7.33
CA LEU A 135 -33.16 -13.59 -8.41
C LEU A 135 -32.91 -15.10 -8.29
N ASP A 136 -31.68 -15.53 -8.02
CA ASP A 136 -31.32 -16.95 -7.86
C ASP A 136 -32.11 -17.58 -6.70
N VAL A 137 -32.23 -16.86 -5.58
CA VAL A 137 -33.10 -17.25 -4.46
C VAL A 137 -34.56 -17.28 -4.92
N TYR A 138 -35.06 -16.22 -5.55
CA TYR A 138 -36.47 -16.16 -5.99
C TYR A 138 -36.87 -17.32 -6.92
N TYR A 139 -36.01 -17.67 -7.89
CA TYR A 139 -36.26 -18.74 -8.85
C TYR A 139 -36.06 -20.14 -8.26
N SER A 140 -35.19 -20.31 -7.27
CA SER A 140 -35.03 -21.58 -6.55
C SER A 140 -36.16 -21.87 -5.55
N LEU A 141 -36.92 -20.84 -5.14
CA LEU A 141 -38.08 -21.00 -4.27
C LEU A 141 -39.29 -21.64 -4.99
N PRO A 142 -40.03 -22.57 -4.32
CA PRO A 142 -41.27 -23.13 -4.85
C PRO A 142 -42.32 -22.04 -5.19
N ARG A 143 -43.09 -22.25 -6.26
CA ARG A 143 -44.07 -21.27 -6.80
C ARG A 143 -45.09 -20.74 -5.77
N PHE A 144 -45.41 -21.52 -4.74
CA PHE A 144 -46.33 -21.09 -3.68
C PHE A 144 -45.71 -20.02 -2.76
N PHE A 145 -44.43 -20.16 -2.41
CA PHE A 145 -43.70 -19.15 -1.62
C PHE A 145 -43.43 -17.87 -2.42
N GLN A 146 -43.16 -17.97 -3.72
CA GLN A 146 -42.97 -16.81 -4.60
C GLN A 146 -44.16 -15.85 -4.58
N ARG A 147 -45.38 -16.38 -4.50
CA ARG A 147 -46.61 -15.59 -4.43
C ARG A 147 -46.77 -14.88 -3.09
N GLN A 148 -46.34 -15.51 -2.01
CA GLN A 148 -46.46 -15.01 -0.64
C GLN A 148 -45.41 -13.94 -0.30
N VAL A 149 -44.19 -14.07 -0.83
CA VAL A 149 -43.08 -13.13 -0.60
C VAL A 149 -43.21 -11.85 -1.47
N ARG A 150 -44.01 -11.89 -2.54
CA ARG A 150 -44.15 -10.76 -3.47
C ARG A 150 -44.96 -9.60 -2.88
N GLN A 151 -44.27 -8.63 -2.28
CA GLN A 151 -44.87 -7.35 -1.91
C GLN A 151 -44.81 -6.37 -3.09
N LYS A 152 -45.96 -5.99 -3.65
CA LYS A 152 -46.05 -5.03 -4.77
C LYS A 152 -45.84 -3.57 -4.37
N ARG A 153 -46.01 -3.25 -3.09
CA ARG A 153 -45.98 -1.88 -2.58
C ARG A 153 -45.34 -1.84 -1.20
N LEU A 154 -44.17 -1.22 -1.11
CA LEU A 154 -43.53 -0.90 0.16
C LEU A 154 -43.76 0.59 0.44
N VAL A 155 -44.51 0.90 1.50
CA VAL A 155 -44.76 2.29 1.91
C VAL A 155 -43.78 2.64 3.01
N PHE A 156 -42.63 3.19 2.64
CA PHE A 156 -41.65 3.70 3.58
C PHE A 156 -42.06 5.09 4.05
N GLN A 157 -42.29 5.27 5.35
CA GLN A 157 -42.66 6.55 5.93
C GLN A 157 -41.57 6.99 6.91
N PRO A 158 -40.60 7.81 6.46
CA PRO A 158 -39.38 8.11 7.21
C PRO A 158 -39.64 8.84 8.55
N ASN A 159 -40.82 9.43 8.75
CA ASN A 159 -41.16 10.18 9.94
C ASN A 159 -42.45 9.70 10.64
N LYS A 160 -42.84 8.43 10.43
CA LYS A 160 -44.12 7.93 10.98
C LYS A 160 -44.09 7.68 12.49
N TYR A 161 -42.91 7.50 13.06
CA TYR A 161 -42.70 7.25 14.48
C TYR A 161 -42.01 8.45 15.17
N CYS A 162 -42.54 9.65 14.99
CA CYS A 162 -42.48 10.61 16.10
C CYS A 162 -43.54 10.16 17.10
N ASN A 163 -43.14 9.34 18.07
CA ASN A 163 -43.97 8.98 19.20
C ASN A 163 -44.57 10.26 19.79
N ARG A 164 -45.89 10.47 19.72
CA ARG A 164 -46.52 11.70 20.24
C ARG A 164 -46.18 11.94 21.71
N TRP A 165 -45.94 10.87 22.48
CA TRP A 165 -45.45 10.95 23.85
C TRP A 165 -43.98 11.39 23.91
N ALA A 166 -43.11 10.91 23.02
CA ALA A 166 -41.71 11.34 22.94
C ALA A 166 -41.60 12.79 22.45
N LEU A 167 -42.45 13.20 21.50
CA LEU A 167 -42.57 14.59 21.04
C LEU A 167 -43.16 15.49 22.12
N ARG A 168 -44.16 15.03 22.89
CA ARG A 168 -44.66 15.71 24.09
C ARG A 168 -43.61 15.78 25.20
N TRP A 169 -42.77 14.77 25.36
CA TRP A 169 -41.70 14.75 26.35
C TRP A 169 -40.56 15.68 25.93
N TRP A 170 -40.26 15.77 24.63
CA TRP A 170 -39.32 16.74 24.07
C TRP A 170 -39.84 18.16 24.22
N HIS A 171 -41.10 18.45 23.85
CA HIS A 171 -41.74 19.75 24.08
C HIS A 171 -41.96 20.07 25.57
N SER A 172 -42.15 19.07 26.45
CA SER A 172 -42.23 19.25 27.90
C SER A 172 -40.87 19.51 28.54
N ALA A 173 -39.78 19.02 27.93
CA ALA A 173 -38.40 19.42 28.23
C ALA A 173 -38.05 20.78 27.61
N GLU A 174 -38.90 21.28 26.71
CA GLU A 174 -38.77 22.53 25.97
C GLU A 174 -39.53 23.69 26.61
N ASN A 175 -39.65 23.71 27.94
CA ASN A 175 -39.51 24.99 28.65
C ASN A 175 -38.04 25.41 28.55
N LEU A 176 -37.56 25.65 27.32
CA LEU A 176 -36.24 26.20 27.02
C LEU A 176 -36.24 27.63 27.55
N ASN A 177 -35.94 27.74 28.83
CA ASN A 177 -35.72 29.01 29.50
C ASN A 177 -34.62 29.75 28.72
N HIS A 178 -34.88 31.00 28.32
CA HIS A 178 -33.99 31.81 27.48
C HIS A 178 -32.54 31.85 28.01
N SER A 179 -32.39 31.75 29.33
CA SER A 179 -31.11 31.67 30.03
C SER A 179 -30.26 30.43 29.66
N THR A 180 -30.87 29.28 29.37
CA THR A 180 -30.17 28.05 28.98
C THR A 180 -29.67 28.15 27.54
N ILE A 181 -30.49 28.70 26.62
CA ILE A 181 -30.09 28.97 25.24
C ILE A 181 -28.93 29.98 25.22
N GLN A 182 -29.03 31.04 26.01
CA GLN A 182 -27.98 32.05 26.12
C GLN A 182 -26.68 31.48 26.71
N LYS A 183 -26.76 30.57 27.69
CA LYS A 183 -25.58 29.86 28.23
C LYS A 183 -24.87 29.02 27.17
N VAL A 184 -25.61 28.27 26.34
CA VAL A 184 -25.03 27.43 25.29
C VAL A 184 -24.44 28.28 24.16
N LEU A 185 -25.10 29.39 23.79
CA LEU A 185 -24.56 30.33 22.82
C LEU A 185 -23.27 30.98 23.33
N ASN A 186 -23.26 31.41 24.59
CA ASN A 186 -22.08 32.01 25.21
C ASN A 186 -20.93 31.00 25.35
N SER A 187 -21.21 29.74 25.71
CA SER A 187 -20.18 28.70 25.78
C SER A 187 -19.58 28.41 24.40
N LYS A 188 -20.41 28.38 23.34
CA LYS A 188 -19.94 28.24 21.96
C LYS A 188 -19.14 29.46 21.49
N LYS A 189 -19.56 30.68 21.85
CA LYS A 189 -18.82 31.92 21.55
C LYS A 189 -17.44 31.91 22.21
N LYS A 190 -17.36 31.62 23.51
CA LYS A 190 -16.11 31.53 24.28
C LYS A 190 -15.15 30.47 23.72
N LYS A 191 -15.69 29.34 23.24
CA LYS A 191 -14.87 28.28 22.61
C LYS A 191 -14.24 28.75 21.30
N ARG A 192 -14.99 29.50 20.48
CA ARG A 192 -14.46 30.10 19.24
C ARG A 192 -13.42 31.18 19.51
N GLU A 193 -13.65 32.04 20.51
CA GLU A 193 -12.68 33.07 20.91
C GLU A 193 -11.33 32.46 21.32
N LYS A 194 -11.34 31.40 22.14
CA LYS A 194 -10.11 30.66 22.49
C LYS A 194 -9.40 30.04 21.29
N GLN A 195 -10.16 29.57 20.29
CA GLN A 195 -9.55 29.03 19.07
C GLN A 195 -8.85 30.13 18.25
N VAL A 196 -9.48 31.30 18.13
CA VAL A 196 -8.87 32.46 17.45
C VAL A 196 -7.62 32.93 18.18
N GLU A 197 -7.67 33.05 19.51
CA GLU A 197 -6.51 33.43 20.32
C GLU A 197 -5.36 32.42 20.18
N SER A 198 -5.66 31.12 20.16
CA SER A 198 -4.64 30.08 19.93
C SER A 198 -4.03 30.13 18.52
N LEU A 199 -4.79 30.57 17.52
CA LEU A 199 -4.32 30.78 16.16
C LEU A 199 -3.42 32.02 16.07
N GLU A 200 -3.78 33.12 16.74
CA GLU A 200 -2.97 34.33 16.78
C GLU A 200 -1.60 34.09 17.44
N VAL A 201 -1.56 33.32 18.53
CA VAL A 201 -0.29 32.92 19.18
C VAL A 201 0.58 32.08 18.24
N ARG A 202 -0.02 31.14 17.49
CA ARG A 202 0.69 30.35 16.48
C ARG A 202 1.24 31.21 15.35
N LEU A 203 0.47 32.19 14.87
CA LEU A 203 0.91 33.11 13.83
C LEU A 203 2.10 33.96 14.30
N ARG A 204 2.04 34.53 15.52
CA ARG A 204 3.18 35.27 16.10
C ARG A 204 4.43 34.40 16.26
N SER A 205 4.25 33.13 16.63
CA SER A 205 5.36 32.18 16.69
C SER A 205 5.94 31.86 15.31
N MET A 206 5.12 31.83 14.26
CA MET A 206 5.62 31.64 12.89
C MET A 206 6.35 32.89 12.39
N GLU A 207 5.84 34.08 12.69
CA GLU A 207 6.49 35.35 12.35
C GLU A 207 7.88 35.45 13.00
N SER A 208 8.03 35.07 14.27
CA SER A 208 9.33 35.08 14.95
C SER A 208 10.29 34.03 14.38
N MET A 209 9.81 32.84 14.01
CA MET A 209 10.63 31.84 13.31
C MET A 209 11.08 32.33 11.93
N MET A 210 10.20 32.96 11.15
CA MET A 210 10.58 33.54 9.85
C MET A 210 11.61 34.65 10.02
N ALA A 211 11.43 35.54 11.00
CA ALA A 211 12.42 36.59 11.29
C ALA A 211 13.79 36.01 11.70
N ALA A 212 13.80 34.93 12.48
CA ALA A 212 15.04 34.22 12.85
C ALA A 212 15.70 33.53 11.65
N ILE A 213 14.92 32.96 10.73
CA ILE A 213 15.45 32.37 9.49
C ILE A 213 16.06 33.47 8.61
N ILE A 214 15.36 34.59 8.41
CA ILE A 214 15.85 35.72 7.61
C ILE A 214 17.13 36.30 8.21
N SER A 215 17.23 36.43 9.54
CA SER A 215 18.46 36.89 10.18
C SER A 215 19.62 35.91 10.01
N HIS A 216 19.36 34.59 10.05
CA HIS A 216 20.36 33.54 9.80
C HIS A 216 20.86 33.51 8.35
N PHE A 217 20.01 33.84 7.38
CA PHE A 217 20.41 33.99 5.98
C PHE A 217 21.23 35.27 5.75
N ASN A 218 20.88 36.39 6.40
CA ASN A 218 21.63 37.63 6.28
C ASN A 218 23.01 37.57 6.97
N THR A 219 23.15 36.86 8.10
CA THR A 219 24.47 36.65 8.72
C THR A 219 25.35 35.66 7.95
N GLY A 220 24.75 34.65 7.30
CA GLY A 220 25.47 33.75 6.38
C GLY A 220 26.02 34.45 5.13
N ALA A 221 25.33 35.47 4.62
CA ALA A 221 25.79 36.27 3.47
C ALA A 221 26.95 37.24 3.81
N VAL A 222 27.12 37.63 5.07
CA VAL A 222 28.21 38.52 5.52
C VAL A 222 29.49 37.74 5.86
N ALA A 223 29.38 36.45 6.21
CA ALA A 223 30.54 35.59 6.49
C ALA A 223 31.24 35.00 5.24
N SER A 224 30.71 35.27 4.03
CA SER A 224 31.24 34.77 2.75
C SER A 224 31.94 35.85 1.90
N LYS A 225 32.36 36.97 2.50
CA LYS A 225 33.23 37.97 1.86
C LYS A 225 34.56 38.09 2.58
#